data_AF-A0A809QVQ4-F1
#
_entry.id   AF-A0A809QVQ4-F1
#
_cell.length_a   1.000
_cell.length_b   1.000
_cell.length_c   1.000
_cell.angle_alpha   90.00
_cell.angle_beta   90.00
_cell.angle_gamma   90.00
#
_symmetry.space_group_name_H-M   'P 1'
#
loop_
_entity.id
_entity.type
_entity.pdbx_description
1 polymer ?
#
loop_
_entity_poly.entity_id
_entity_poly.type
_entity_poly.pdbx_seq_one_letter_code
_entity_poly.pdbx_strand_id
1 'polypeptide(L)'
;MLFALSLMIPLLLLAVWVFWRLTPPRPAPGPVRAFNVAAVALAVALAAACAWYVRGTMAQSADHAMWPAIAAYYVMAAVPLWLAVAGGIRRLLFGAREPSKPLEISQDLSKTRF
;
A
#
# COMPACT_ATOMS: atom_id res chain seq x y z
N MET A 1 4.45 -24.68 9.28
CA MET A 1 3.33 -23.82 8.82
C MET A 1 2.80 -22.88 9.90
N LEU A 2 2.50 -23.36 11.12
CA LEU A 2 1.98 -22.51 12.21
C LEU A 2 2.87 -21.30 12.53
N PHE A 3 4.19 -21.49 12.64
CA PHE A 3 5.14 -20.39 12.86
C PHE A 3 5.11 -19.32 11.75
N ALA A 4 5.04 -19.74 10.49
CA ALA A 4 4.98 -18.83 9.36
C ALA A 4 3.65 -18.06 9.32
N LEU A 5 2.53 -18.73 9.63
CA LEU A 5 1.21 -18.10 9.76
C LEU A 5 1.18 -17.07 10.89
N SER A 6 1.75 -17.38 12.05
CA SER A 6 1.84 -16.45 13.18
C SER A 6 2.69 -15.22 12.90
N LEU A 7 3.62 -15.28 11.94
CA LEU A 7 4.41 -14.12 11.50
C LEU A 7 3.70 -13.33 10.39
N MET A 8 3.00 -14.02 9.48
CA MET A 8 2.30 -13.42 8.35
C MET A 8 1.08 -12.59 8.78
N ILE A 9 0.34 -13.01 9.82
CA ILE A 9 -0.83 -12.29 10.31
C ILE A 9 -0.44 -10.88 10.82
N PRO A 10 0.55 -10.71 11.74
CA PRO A 10 1.06 -9.40 12.12
C PRO A 10 1.56 -8.58 10.94
N LEU A 11 2.23 -9.21 9.98
CA LEU A 11 2.73 -8.52 8.78
C LEU A 11 1.60 -7.95 7.93
N LEU A 12 0.50 -8.70 7.79
CA LEU A 12 -0.70 -8.27 7.07
C LEU A 12 -1.39 -7.12 7.79
N LEU A 13 -1.56 -7.21 9.11
CA LEU A 13 -2.09 -6.12 9.93
C LEU A 13 -1.20 -4.87 9.84
N LEU A 14 0.12 -5.04 9.90
CA LEU A 14 1.08 -3.95 9.77
C LEU A 14 1.01 -3.31 8.38
N ALA A 15 0.89 -4.08 7.30
CA ALA A 15 0.77 -3.55 5.95
C ALA A 15 -0.52 -2.74 5.76
N VAL A 16 -1.65 -3.24 6.27
CA VAL A 16 -2.92 -2.50 6.29
C VAL A 16 -2.76 -1.22 7.11
N TRP A 17 -2.16 -1.31 8.30
CA TRP A 17 -1.91 -0.16 9.15
C TRP A 17 -1.02 0.89 8.46
N VAL A 18 0.10 0.48 7.86
CA VAL A 18 1.01 1.36 7.11
C VAL A 18 0.27 2.02 5.95
N PHE A 19 -0.51 1.25 5.19
CA PHE A 19 -1.29 1.79 4.09
C PHE A 19 -2.17 2.93 4.57
N TRP A 20 -2.99 2.73 5.61
CA TRP A 20 -3.87 3.77 6.14
C TRP A 20 -3.14 4.89 6.89
N ARG A 21 -2.05 4.58 7.60
CA ARG A 21 -1.28 5.55 8.39
C ARG A 21 -0.56 6.58 7.51
N LEU A 22 -0.13 6.18 6.32
CA LEU A 22 0.54 7.02 5.34
C LEU A 22 -0.44 7.85 4.49
N THR A 23 -1.70 8.00 4.91
CA THR A 23 -2.66 8.87 4.24
C THR A 23 -2.16 10.32 4.27
N PRO A 24 -2.11 11.01 3.11
CA PRO A 24 -1.58 12.37 3.03
C PRO A 24 -2.43 13.38 3.82
N PRO A 25 -1.81 14.42 4.43
CA PRO A 25 -2.54 15.49 5.10
C PRO A 25 -3.26 16.35 4.06
N ARG A 26 -4.59 16.49 4.18
CA ARG A 26 -5.48 17.21 3.24
C ARG A 26 -5.55 16.59 1.84
N PRO A 27 -6.03 15.34 1.69
CA PRO A 27 -6.15 14.70 0.39
C PRO A 27 -7.20 15.40 -0.48
N ALA A 28 -6.86 15.65 -1.76
CA ALA A 28 -7.90 15.87 -2.77
C ALA A 28 -8.73 14.56 -2.87
N PRO A 29 -10.06 14.60 -2.59
CA PRO A 29 -10.82 13.38 -2.33
C PRO A 29 -10.96 12.46 -3.56
N GLY A 30 -11.04 13.03 -4.76
CA GLY A 30 -11.18 12.25 -6.01
C GLY A 30 -9.94 11.41 -6.36
N PRO A 31 -8.77 12.04 -6.59
CA PRO A 31 -7.56 11.33 -7.02
C PRO A 31 -7.06 10.28 -6.03
N VAL A 32 -7.13 10.58 -4.72
CA VAL A 32 -6.70 9.64 -3.66
C VAL A 32 -7.65 8.44 -3.58
N ARG A 33 -8.96 8.64 -3.78
CA ARG A 33 -9.93 7.54 -3.80
C ARG A 33 -9.71 6.63 -5.02
N ALA A 34 -9.49 7.21 -6.20
CA ALA A 34 -9.16 6.43 -7.41
C ALA A 34 -7.88 5.60 -7.22
N PHE A 35 -6.84 6.18 -6.62
CA PHE A 35 -5.62 5.45 -6.29
C PHE A 35 -5.87 4.29 -5.33
N ASN A 36 -6.65 4.51 -4.26
CA ASN A 36 -6.96 3.45 -3.30
C ASN A 36 -7.73 2.30 -3.94
N VAL A 37 -8.73 2.63 -4.79
CA VAL A 37 -9.49 1.61 -5.54
C VAL A 37 -8.56 0.82 -6.47
N ALA A 38 -7.68 1.49 -7.21
CA ALA A 38 -6.71 0.83 -8.08
C ALA A 38 -5.73 -0.06 -7.29
N ALA A 39 -5.26 0.40 -6.14
CA ALA A 39 -4.36 -0.37 -5.27
C ALA A 39 -5.03 -1.64 -4.73
N VAL A 40 -6.30 -1.55 -4.30
CA VAL A 40 -7.06 -2.72 -3.85
C VAL A 40 -7.37 -3.66 -5.01
N ALA A 41 -7.78 -3.13 -6.17
CA ALA A 41 -8.03 -3.93 -7.37
C ALA A 41 -6.78 -4.71 -7.79
N LEU A 42 -5.60 -4.08 -7.77
CA LEU A 42 -4.35 -4.77 -8.07
C LEU A 42 -3.98 -5.81 -7.01
N ALA A 43 -4.29 -5.56 -5.73
CA ALA A 43 -4.09 -6.55 -4.67
C ALA A 43 -4.92 -7.83 -4.94
N VAL A 44 -6.19 -7.66 -5.36
CA VAL A 44 -7.06 -8.78 -5.73
C VAL A 44 -6.54 -9.49 -6.99
N ALA A 45 -6.08 -8.75 -7.99
CA ALA A 45 -5.50 -9.33 -9.20
C ALA A 45 -4.21 -10.13 -8.90
N LEU A 46 -3.33 -9.61 -8.04
CA LEU A 46 -2.14 -10.32 -7.57
C LEU A 46 -2.51 -11.60 -6.82
N ALA A 47 -3.53 -11.55 -5.95
CA ALA A 47 -3.99 -12.73 -5.24
C ALA A 47 -4.50 -13.82 -6.19
N ALA A 48 -5.30 -13.42 -7.20
CA ALA A 48 -5.79 -14.32 -8.24
C ALA A 48 -4.65 -14.90 -9.09
N ALA A 49 -3.67 -14.08 -9.46
CA ALA A 49 -2.49 -14.51 -10.20
C ALA A 49 -1.64 -15.53 -9.42
N CYS A 50 -1.41 -15.30 -8.13
CA CYS A 50 -0.75 -16.27 -7.25
C CYS A 50 -1.52 -17.59 -7.18
N ALA A 51 -2.83 -17.53 -6.98
CA ALA A 51 -3.66 -18.73 -6.92
C ALA A 51 -3.63 -19.52 -8.23
N TRP A 52 -3.72 -18.82 -9.37
CA TRP A 52 -3.62 -19.42 -10.70
C TRP A 52 -2.27 -20.09 -10.93
N TYR A 53 -1.18 -19.39 -10.60
CA TYR A 53 0.19 -19.90 -10.73
C TYR A 53 0.41 -21.16 -9.90
N VAL A 54 0.03 -21.13 -8.62
CA VAL A 54 0.17 -22.27 -7.71
C VAL A 54 -0.68 -23.45 -8.17
N ARG A 55 -1.93 -23.20 -8.56
CA ARG A 55 -2.81 -24.24 -9.10
C ARG A 55 -2.21 -24.90 -10.33
N GLY A 56 -1.68 -24.13 -11.28
CA GLY A 56 -1.04 -24.67 -12.48
C GLY A 56 0.20 -25.48 -12.16
N THR A 57 1.03 -25.00 -11.24
CA THR A 57 2.29 -25.65 -10.82
C THR A 57 2.04 -26.97 -10.10
N MET A 58 0.98 -27.06 -9.30
CA MET A 58 0.67 -28.26 -8.50
C MET A 58 -0.29 -29.24 -9.18
N ALA A 59 -0.82 -28.92 -10.36
CA ALA A 59 -1.85 -29.73 -11.02
C ALA A 59 -1.39 -31.17 -11.34
N GLN A 60 -0.09 -31.40 -11.50
CA GLN A 60 0.51 -32.70 -11.85
C GLN A 60 1.40 -33.26 -10.73
N SER A 61 1.38 -32.67 -9.53
CA SER A 61 2.17 -33.15 -8.39
C SER A 61 1.39 -34.16 -7.55
N ALA A 62 2.10 -35.03 -6.82
CA ALA A 62 1.48 -35.98 -5.89
C ALA A 62 0.63 -35.28 -4.82
N ASP A 63 1.06 -34.08 -4.39
CA ASP A 63 0.40 -33.27 -3.37
C ASP A 63 -0.59 -32.24 -3.95
N HIS A 64 -1.17 -32.49 -5.13
CA HIS A 64 -2.03 -31.53 -5.82
C HIS A 64 -3.13 -30.92 -4.92
N ALA A 65 -3.72 -31.69 -4.00
CA ALA A 65 -4.75 -31.24 -3.08
C ALA A 65 -4.31 -30.10 -2.14
N MET A 66 -3.00 -29.91 -1.93
CA MET A 66 -2.43 -28.88 -1.06
C MET A 66 -2.33 -27.49 -1.72
N TRP A 67 -2.65 -27.38 -3.01
CA TRP A 67 -2.57 -26.11 -3.75
C TRP A 67 -3.30 -24.92 -3.09
N PRO A 68 -4.47 -25.07 -2.43
CA PRO A 68 -5.14 -23.93 -1.79
C PRO A 68 -4.35 -23.39 -0.60
N ALA A 69 -3.74 -24.28 0.20
CA ALA A 69 -2.95 -23.90 1.37
C ALA A 69 -1.66 -23.18 0.96
N ILE A 70 -0.99 -23.67 -0.09
CA ILE A 70 0.20 -23.05 -0.64
C ILE A 70 -0.15 -21.70 -1.30
N ALA A 71 -1.25 -21.63 -2.06
CA ALA A 71 -1.73 -20.39 -2.64
C ALA A 71 -2.02 -19.34 -1.55
N ALA A 72 -2.73 -19.73 -0.48
CA ALA A 72 -3.00 -18.85 0.65
C ALA A 72 -1.70 -18.32 1.28
N TYR A 73 -0.67 -19.15 1.43
CA TYR A 73 0.63 -18.74 1.94
C TYR A 73 1.30 -17.67 1.05
N TYR A 74 1.32 -17.88 -0.27
CA TYR A 74 1.88 -16.88 -1.20
C TYR A 74 1.07 -15.58 -1.21
N VAL A 75 -0.26 -15.65 -1.16
CA VAL A 75 -1.14 -14.48 -1.10
C VAL A 75 -0.90 -13.67 0.18
N MET A 76 -0.73 -14.35 1.32
CA MET A 76 -0.41 -13.72 2.60
C MET A 76 0.93 -13.00 2.60
N ALA A 77 1.85 -13.32 1.69
CA ALA A 77 3.09 -12.59 1.50
C ALA A 77 2.96 -11.45 0.48
N ALA A 78 2.38 -11.75 -0.70
CA ALA A 78 2.32 -10.82 -1.82
C ALA A 78 1.40 -9.63 -1.54
N VAL A 79 0.22 -9.85 -0.95
CA VAL A 79 -0.79 -8.81 -0.74
C VAL A 79 -0.33 -7.76 0.29
N PRO A 80 0.18 -8.13 1.47
CA PRO A 80 0.72 -7.16 2.42
C PRO A 80 1.88 -6.35 1.86
N LEU A 81 2.81 -7.01 1.15
CA LEU A 81 3.94 -6.33 0.53
C LEU A 81 3.47 -5.28 -0.49
N TRP A 82 2.52 -5.65 -1.35
CA TRP A 82 1.93 -4.71 -2.31
C TRP A 82 1.24 -3.53 -1.62
N LEU A 83 0.43 -3.77 -0.58
CA LEU A 83 -0.24 -2.70 0.15
C LEU A 83 0.75 -1.74 0.82
N ALA A 84 1.85 -2.24 1.38
CA ALA A 84 2.90 -1.41 1.95
C ALA A 84 3.57 -0.53 0.87
N VAL A 85 3.90 -1.11 -0.29
CA VAL A 85 4.47 -0.38 -1.43
C VAL A 85 3.48 0.68 -1.95
N ALA A 86 2.21 0.31 -2.13
CA ALA A 86 1.16 1.24 -2.56
C ALA A 86 0.96 2.40 -1.57
N GLY A 87 1.04 2.13 -0.26
CA GLY A 87 1.00 3.18 0.77
C GLY A 87 2.18 4.16 0.66
N GLY A 88 3.39 3.64 0.40
CA GLY A 88 4.57 4.44 0.12
C GLY A 88 4.42 5.30 -1.13
N ILE A 89 4.01 4.70 -2.26
CA ILE A 89 3.75 5.41 -3.53
C ILE A 89 2.70 6.50 -3.33
N ARG A 90 1.59 6.19 -2.64
CA ARG A 90 0.53 7.15 -2.35
C ARG A 90 1.06 8.36 -1.57
N ARG A 91 1.93 8.14 -0.59
CA ARG A 91 2.57 9.22 0.16
C ARG A 91 3.54 10.04 -0.70
N LEU A 92 4.25 9.41 -1.64
CA LEU A 92 5.15 10.13 -2.55
C LEU A 92 4.38 10.99 -3.57
N LEU A 93 3.27 10.48 -4.10
CA LEU A 93 2.45 11.17 -5.10
C LEU A 93 1.58 12.28 -4.52
N PHE A 94 1.02 12.06 -3.32
CA PHE A 94 0.01 12.94 -2.73
C PHE A 94 0.43 13.57 -1.39
N GLY A 95 1.59 13.21 -0.84
CA GLY A 95 2.14 13.85 0.36
C GLY A 95 2.50 15.28 0.05
N ALA A 96 1.96 16.21 0.85
CA ALA A 96 2.17 17.64 0.70
C ALA A 96 3.66 17.98 0.51
N ARG A 97 4.03 18.39 -0.71
CA ARG A 97 5.08 19.38 -0.88
C ARG A 97 4.48 20.66 -0.32
N GLU A 98 4.82 21.01 0.92
CA GLU A 98 4.47 22.34 1.42
C GLU A 98 4.91 23.37 0.36
N PRO A 99 4.03 24.28 -0.09
CA PRO A 99 4.53 25.54 -0.59
C PRO A 99 5.36 26.11 0.55
N SER A 100 6.63 26.40 0.24
CA SER A 100 7.50 27.27 1.03
C SER A 100 6.63 28.27 1.78
N LYS A 101 6.78 28.32 3.12
CA LYS A 101 6.36 29.45 3.95
C LYS A 101 6.26 30.68 3.03
N PRO A 102 5.10 31.35 2.88
CA PRO A 102 5.12 32.62 2.17
C PRO A 102 6.21 33.41 2.88
N LEU A 103 7.26 33.77 2.14
CA LEU A 103 8.28 34.66 2.66
C LEU A 103 7.49 35.85 3.16
N GLU A 104 7.32 35.97 4.48
CA GLU A 104 6.74 37.11 5.16
C GLU A 104 7.75 38.25 4.97
N ILE A 105 7.91 38.69 3.73
CA ILE A 105 8.39 40.00 3.34
C ILE A 105 7.13 40.88 3.37
N SER A 106 6.40 40.85 4.48
CA SER A 106 5.82 42.08 4.99
C SER A 106 7.01 42.89 5.48
N GLN A 107 7.74 43.48 4.52
CA GLN A 107 8.58 44.62 4.80
C GLN A 107 7.66 45.61 5.49
N ASP A 108 7.90 45.79 6.77
CA ASP A 108 7.35 46.86 7.58
C ASP A 108 7.89 48.18 7.00
N LEU A 109 7.32 48.59 5.87
CA LEU A 109 7.57 49.86 5.18
C LEU A 109 7.05 51.05 6.01
N SER A 110 6.47 50.81 7.19
CA SER A 110 6.09 51.87 8.12
C SER A 110 7.30 52.59 8.74
N LYS A 111 8.52 52.05 8.56
CA LYS A 111 9.76 52.65 9.08
C LYS A 111 10.55 53.51 8.08
N THR A 112 10.17 53.57 6.81
CA THR A 112 10.77 54.54 5.87
C THR A 112 9.99 55.85 5.92
N ARG A 113 10.27 56.66 6.95
CA ARG A 113 9.95 58.09 6.94
C ARG A 113 10.90 58.76 5.94
N PHE A 114 10.35 59.22 4.82
CA PHE A 114 10.90 60.32 4.05
C PHE A 114 10.31 61.63 4.56
#